data_AF-A0A800KIK0-F1
#
_entry.id   AF-A0A800KIK0-F1
#
_cell.length_a   1.000
_cell.length_b   1.000
_cell.length_c   1.000
_cell.angle_alpha   90.00
_cell.angle_beta   90.00
_cell.angle_gamma   90.00
#
_symmetry.space_group_name_H-M   'P 1'
#
loop_
_entity.id
_entity.type
_entity.pdbx_description
1 polymer ?
#
loop_
_entity_poly.entity_id
_entity_poly.type
_entity_poly.pdbx_seq_one_letter_code
_entity_poly.pdbx_strand_id
1 'polypeptide(L)'
;MADKVLDDVSEFSGLEILDQIRVDYRTKEEISKYVQSRLERDLPESQEQYIQESYGLLGLFPRNLDLRQTLSKLYGEQVIGFYDPEDRALYLQEEVPLEDLGSLLVHEMVHALQDQHFDLTSLMGSELNNDERTAVLAAIEGHATLVMLEVLSEGSGNGSVDLKDVSDFGESIVSVFESTNLETERSDSIPLVLREGMLFPYIYGSRFVKTLRARDGAKSVPFGSNLPKSTKQILHFGELSFDKIDAPVTIRIQPDDKWIKLYEDTLGELEVDIFLENLIGRKVSPEGWKGDRHALLEDVEGSRTLVWF
;
A
#
# COMPACT_ATOMS: atom_id res chain seq x y z
N MET A 1 -3.82 -11.32 -28.57
CA MET A 1 -4.55 -10.53 -27.56
C MET A 1 -3.61 -10.23 -26.40
N ALA A 2 -3.00 -11.24 -25.78
CA ALA A 2 -1.96 -11.07 -24.76
C ALA A 2 -0.77 -10.19 -25.22
N ASP A 3 -0.21 -10.44 -26.41
CA ASP A 3 0.93 -9.65 -26.92
C ASP A 3 0.58 -8.16 -27.09
N LYS A 4 -0.63 -7.87 -27.59
CA LYS A 4 -1.09 -6.48 -27.75
C LYS A 4 -1.28 -5.78 -26.40
N VAL A 5 -1.87 -6.47 -25.42
CA VAL A 5 -2.05 -5.92 -24.07
C VAL A 5 -0.70 -5.64 -23.42
N LEU A 6 0.29 -6.52 -23.62
CA LEU A 6 1.64 -6.32 -23.10
C LEU A 6 2.36 -5.15 -23.78
N ASP A 7 2.18 -4.97 -25.09
CA ASP A 7 2.69 -3.81 -25.83
C ASP A 7 2.08 -2.50 -25.29
N ASP A 8 0.76 -2.47 -25.10
CA ASP A 8 0.05 -1.32 -24.50
C ASP A 8 0.58 -1.05 -23.07
N VAL A 9 0.71 -2.09 -22.24
CA VAL A 9 1.29 -1.99 -20.89
C VAL A 9 2.69 -1.39 -20.93
N SER A 10 3.56 -1.84 -21.84
CA SER A 10 4.91 -1.30 -22.00
C SER A 10 4.89 0.18 -22.44
N GLU A 11 4.02 0.53 -23.39
CA GLU A 11 3.89 1.90 -23.89
C GLU A 11 3.43 2.88 -22.79
N PHE A 12 2.34 2.53 -22.10
CA PHE A 12 1.72 3.38 -21.07
C PHE A 12 2.48 3.38 -19.75
N SER A 13 3.17 2.29 -19.39
CA SER A 13 4.04 2.27 -18.21
C SER A 13 5.30 3.12 -18.38
N GLY A 14 5.77 3.30 -19.61
CA GLY A 14 7.09 3.87 -19.85
C GLY A 14 8.23 2.90 -19.53
N LEU A 15 7.94 1.61 -19.35
CA LEU A 15 8.91 0.55 -19.09
C LEU A 15 8.99 -0.40 -20.28
N GLU A 16 10.20 -0.62 -20.79
CA GLU A 16 10.44 -1.59 -21.86
C GLU A 16 10.32 -3.03 -21.35
N ILE A 17 9.85 -3.94 -22.21
CA ILE A 17 9.82 -5.37 -21.92
C ILE A 17 11.26 -5.91 -22.05
N LEU A 18 11.87 -6.30 -20.92
CA LEU A 18 13.24 -6.84 -20.88
C LEU A 18 13.28 -8.36 -20.95
N ASP A 19 12.24 -9.03 -20.44
CA ASP A 19 12.13 -10.49 -20.44
C ASP A 19 10.66 -10.94 -20.57
N GLN A 20 10.46 -12.21 -20.89
CA GLN A 20 9.14 -12.82 -20.93
C GLN A 20 8.52 -12.88 -19.53
N ILE A 21 7.27 -12.45 -19.39
CA ILE A 21 6.51 -12.60 -18.14
C ILE A 21 6.11 -14.07 -17.99
N ARG A 22 6.58 -14.71 -16.92
CA ARG A 22 6.15 -16.07 -16.56
C ARG A 22 4.74 -16.01 -15.98
N VAL A 23 3.87 -16.89 -16.47
CA VAL A 23 2.49 -17.05 -15.99
C VAL A 23 2.29 -18.47 -15.51
N ASP A 24 1.87 -18.62 -14.26
CA ASP A 24 1.55 -19.89 -13.62
C ASP A 24 0.07 -19.89 -13.22
N TYR A 25 -0.67 -20.93 -13.60
CA TYR A 25 -2.05 -21.09 -13.17
C TYR A 25 -2.13 -21.93 -11.89
N ARG A 26 -3.01 -21.54 -10.97
CA ARG A 26 -3.19 -22.16 -9.65
C ARG A 26 -4.66 -22.34 -9.32
N THR A 27 -4.97 -23.30 -8.45
CA THR A 27 -6.32 -23.40 -7.90
C THR A 27 -6.57 -22.27 -6.90
N LYS A 28 -7.85 -21.99 -6.61
CA LYS A 28 -8.24 -21.03 -5.58
C LYS A 28 -7.62 -21.39 -4.23
N GLU A 29 -7.62 -22.67 -3.88
CA GLU A 29 -7.05 -23.17 -2.62
C GLU A 29 -5.53 -22.97 -2.53
N GLU A 30 -4.81 -23.11 -3.65
CA GLU A 30 -3.38 -22.84 -3.72
C GLU A 30 -3.07 -21.36 -3.54
N ILE A 31 -3.84 -20.47 -4.20
CA ILE A 31 -3.72 -19.02 -4.03
C ILE A 31 -4.00 -18.63 -2.57
N SER A 32 -5.09 -19.11 -1.97
CA SER A 32 -5.42 -18.79 -0.58
C SER A 32 -4.34 -19.27 0.41
N LYS A 33 -3.78 -20.47 0.20
CA LYS A 33 -2.66 -20.96 1.03
C LYS A 33 -1.40 -20.12 0.86
N TYR A 34 -1.10 -19.71 -0.37
CA TYR A 34 0.03 -18.85 -0.65
C TYR A 34 -0.12 -17.50 0.08
N VAL A 35 -1.27 -16.82 -0.06
CA VAL A 35 -1.55 -15.55 0.63
C VAL A 35 -1.43 -15.69 2.15
N GLN A 36 -1.95 -16.78 2.73
CA GLN A 36 -1.79 -17.06 4.17
C GLN A 36 -0.32 -17.21 4.55
N SER A 37 0.46 -17.99 3.80
CA SER A 37 1.88 -18.19 4.09
C SER A 37 2.70 -16.90 3.96
N ARG A 38 2.35 -16.03 3.01
CA ARG A 38 2.95 -14.70 2.85
C ARG A 38 2.64 -13.82 4.05
N LEU A 39 1.39 -13.77 4.51
CA LEU A 39 1.01 -13.03 5.71
C LEU A 39 1.76 -13.52 6.95
N GLU A 40 1.93 -14.84 7.12
CA GLU A 40 2.68 -15.42 8.24
C GLU A 40 4.16 -15.02 8.25
N ARG A 41 4.75 -14.91 7.06
CA ARG A 41 6.14 -14.53 6.88
C ARG A 41 6.34 -13.02 7.08
N ASP A 42 5.45 -12.21 6.53
CA ASP A 42 5.55 -10.75 6.55
C ASP A 42 5.09 -10.16 7.90
N LEU A 43 4.27 -10.90 8.66
CA LEU A 43 3.82 -10.56 10.01
C LEU A 43 4.06 -11.73 10.99
N PRO A 44 5.30 -11.94 11.45
CA PRO A 44 5.61 -12.94 12.48
C PRO A 44 4.84 -12.70 13.78
N GLU A 45 4.45 -13.77 14.48
CA GLU A 45 3.61 -13.70 15.70
C GLU A 45 4.17 -12.75 16.77
N SER A 46 5.50 -12.71 16.96
CA SER A 46 6.13 -11.81 17.92
C SER A 46 5.98 -10.33 17.55
N GLN A 47 6.02 -10.00 16.26
CA GLN A 47 5.81 -8.62 15.79
C GLN A 47 4.32 -8.26 15.82
N GLU A 48 3.45 -9.18 15.41
CA GLU A 48 2.00 -9.00 15.43
C GLU A 48 1.51 -8.56 16.81
N GLN A 49 1.95 -9.24 17.87
CA GLN A 49 1.56 -8.92 19.24
C GLN A 49 1.94 -7.49 19.64
N TYR A 50 3.13 -7.01 19.27
CA TYR A 50 3.58 -5.66 19.61
C TYR A 50 2.92 -4.58 18.74
N ILE A 51 2.64 -4.86 17.47
CA ILE A 51 1.85 -3.97 16.60
C ILE A 51 0.44 -3.84 17.16
N GLN A 52 -0.20 -4.97 17.49
CA GLN A 52 -1.55 -5.01 18.06
C GLN A 52 -1.64 -4.23 19.38
N GLU A 53 -0.68 -4.43 20.28
CA GLU A 53 -0.62 -3.69 21.53
C GLU A 53 -0.39 -2.19 21.27
N SER A 54 0.56 -1.82 20.40
CA SER A 54 0.89 -0.41 20.13
C SER A 54 -0.27 0.36 19.52
N TYR A 55 -0.87 -0.17 18.45
CA TYR A 55 -1.99 0.47 17.76
C TYR A 55 -3.27 0.45 18.63
N GLY A 56 -3.46 -0.58 19.45
CA GLY A 56 -4.51 -0.62 20.47
C GLY A 56 -4.33 0.39 21.61
N LEU A 57 -3.08 0.70 21.99
CA LEU A 57 -2.75 1.76 22.94
C LEU A 57 -2.96 3.16 22.33
N LEU A 58 -2.66 3.35 21.05
CA LEU A 58 -2.94 4.58 20.28
C LEU A 58 -4.43 4.78 19.97
N GLY A 59 -5.26 3.74 20.12
CA GLY A 59 -6.67 3.81 19.74
C GLY A 59 -6.90 3.81 18.22
N LEU A 60 -5.93 3.28 17.46
CA LEU A 60 -6.06 3.10 16.01
C LEU A 60 -6.94 1.90 15.65
N PHE A 61 -7.00 0.88 16.53
CA PHE A 61 -8.00 -0.19 16.46
C PHE A 61 -8.35 -0.76 17.85
N PRO A 62 -9.46 -1.53 17.99
CA PRO A 62 -9.84 -2.14 19.25
C PRO A 62 -8.75 -3.03 19.84
N ARG A 63 -8.51 -2.97 21.15
CA ARG A 63 -7.46 -3.75 21.83
C ARG A 63 -7.63 -5.27 21.74
N ASN A 64 -8.85 -5.73 21.48
CA ASN A 64 -9.21 -7.13 21.32
C ASN A 64 -9.38 -7.55 19.85
N LEU A 65 -9.00 -6.70 18.89
CA LEU A 65 -8.98 -7.05 17.47
C LEU A 65 -8.07 -8.26 17.26
N ASP A 66 -8.50 -9.25 16.48
CA ASP A 66 -7.61 -10.27 15.93
C ASP A 66 -6.99 -9.71 14.64
N LEU A 67 -5.76 -9.20 14.73
CA LEU A 67 -5.12 -8.51 13.61
C LEU A 67 -4.91 -9.46 12.41
N ARG A 68 -4.34 -10.64 12.63
CA ARG A 68 -4.12 -11.63 11.57
C ARG A 68 -5.39 -12.08 10.89
N GLN A 69 -6.45 -12.39 11.64
CA GLN A 69 -7.73 -12.76 11.05
C GLN A 69 -8.32 -11.60 10.24
N THR A 70 -8.23 -10.38 10.75
CA THR A 70 -8.71 -9.17 10.06
C THR A 70 -7.97 -8.96 8.74
N LEU A 71 -6.63 -9.02 8.76
CA LEU A 71 -5.81 -8.88 7.55
C LEU A 71 -6.01 -10.05 6.56
N SER A 72 -6.16 -11.27 7.06
CA SER A 72 -6.45 -12.45 6.22
C SER A 72 -7.78 -12.30 5.49
N LYS A 73 -8.80 -11.75 6.16
CA LYS A 73 -10.07 -11.45 5.53
C LYS A 73 -9.95 -10.33 4.50
N LEU A 74 -9.21 -9.27 4.86
CA LEU A 74 -8.99 -8.10 4.02
C LEU A 74 -8.28 -8.45 2.70
N TYR A 75 -7.22 -9.26 2.77
CA TYR A 75 -6.38 -9.60 1.62
C TYR A 75 -6.74 -10.93 0.95
N GLY A 76 -7.40 -11.86 1.65
CA GLY A 76 -7.50 -13.26 1.21
C GLY A 76 -8.79 -13.65 0.48
N GLU A 77 -9.89 -12.91 0.62
CA GLU A 77 -11.20 -13.36 0.13
C GLU A 77 -11.42 -13.16 -1.38
N GLN A 78 -10.56 -12.41 -2.08
CA GLN A 78 -10.85 -11.92 -3.44
C GLN A 78 -9.67 -11.96 -4.44
N VAL A 79 -8.54 -12.61 -4.11
CA VAL A 79 -7.39 -12.68 -5.02
C VAL A 79 -7.64 -13.73 -6.12
N ILE A 80 -7.95 -13.25 -7.33
CA ILE A 80 -8.10 -14.09 -8.54
C ILE A 80 -6.81 -14.12 -9.40
N GLY A 81 -5.82 -13.30 -9.05
CA GLY A 81 -4.48 -13.31 -9.60
C GLY A 81 -3.58 -12.26 -8.93
N PHE A 82 -2.27 -12.45 -8.97
CA PHE A 82 -1.26 -11.53 -8.44
C PHE A 82 0.12 -11.81 -9.05
N TYR A 83 0.97 -10.79 -9.11
CA TYR A 83 2.39 -10.92 -9.40
C TYR A 83 3.19 -11.13 -8.11
N ASP A 84 4.09 -12.10 -8.13
CA ASP A 84 5.05 -12.30 -7.04
C ASP A 84 6.46 -11.87 -7.48
N PRO A 85 7.06 -10.83 -6.86
CA PRO A 85 8.43 -10.44 -7.14
C PRO A 85 9.48 -11.46 -6.64
N GLU A 86 9.17 -12.31 -5.66
CA GLU A 86 10.12 -13.34 -5.20
C GLU A 86 10.26 -14.47 -6.23
N ASP A 87 9.13 -14.98 -6.73
CA ASP A 87 9.10 -16.01 -7.76
C ASP A 87 9.22 -15.47 -9.20
N ARG A 88 9.15 -14.14 -9.35
CA ARG A 88 9.12 -13.38 -10.61
C ARG A 88 8.08 -13.94 -11.58
N ALA A 89 6.90 -14.23 -11.07
CA ALA A 89 5.83 -14.90 -11.82
C ALA A 89 4.46 -14.28 -11.53
N LEU A 90 3.64 -14.23 -12.57
CA LEU A 90 2.21 -13.94 -12.46
C LEU A 90 1.47 -15.22 -12.12
N TYR A 91 0.77 -15.24 -10.99
CA TYR A 91 -0.11 -16.32 -10.58
C TYR A 91 -1.56 -15.97 -10.91
N LEU A 92 -2.24 -16.83 -11.69
CA LEU A 92 -3.64 -16.64 -12.09
C LEU A 92 -4.49 -17.84 -11.67
N GLN A 93 -5.75 -17.61 -11.31
CA GLN A 93 -6.66 -18.71 -11.01
C GLN A 93 -7.04 -19.50 -12.28
N GLU A 94 -6.95 -20.84 -12.25
CA GLU A 94 -7.19 -21.73 -13.41
C GLU A 94 -8.58 -21.59 -14.04
N GLU A 95 -9.60 -21.29 -13.24
CA GLU A 95 -11.02 -21.30 -13.66
C GLU A 95 -11.52 -19.93 -14.15
N VAL A 96 -10.65 -18.92 -14.23
CA VAL A 96 -11.03 -17.56 -14.65
C VAL A 96 -10.55 -17.31 -16.09
N PRO A 97 -11.46 -17.09 -17.05
CA PRO A 97 -11.08 -16.71 -18.41
C PRO A 97 -10.22 -15.43 -18.41
N LEU A 98 -9.17 -15.39 -19.25
CA LEU A 98 -8.27 -14.22 -19.36
C LEU A 98 -9.02 -12.92 -19.72
N GLU A 99 -10.14 -13.03 -20.44
CA GLU A 99 -11.00 -11.90 -20.80
C GLU A 99 -11.69 -11.29 -19.57
N ASP A 100 -11.98 -12.11 -18.55
CA ASP A 100 -12.61 -11.69 -17.30
C ASP A 100 -11.59 -11.10 -16.31
N LEU A 101 -10.29 -11.36 -16.52
CA LEU A 101 -9.21 -10.75 -15.73
C LEU A 101 -8.94 -9.30 -16.15
N GLY A 102 -9.30 -8.91 -17.38
CA GLY A 102 -9.28 -7.55 -17.92
C GLY A 102 -8.27 -6.60 -17.26
N SER A 103 -8.76 -5.77 -16.33
CA SER A 103 -8.00 -4.73 -15.62
C SER A 103 -6.96 -5.29 -14.66
N LEU A 104 -7.26 -6.39 -13.95
CA LEU A 104 -6.33 -7.03 -13.04
C LEU A 104 -5.10 -7.54 -13.80
N LEU A 105 -5.29 -8.19 -14.95
CA LEU A 105 -4.16 -8.68 -15.74
C LEU A 105 -3.21 -7.54 -16.15
N VAL A 106 -3.76 -6.39 -16.54
CA VAL A 106 -2.99 -5.19 -16.87
C VAL A 106 -2.21 -4.71 -15.64
N HIS A 107 -2.86 -4.60 -14.48
CA HIS A 107 -2.23 -4.20 -13.21
C HIS A 107 -1.03 -5.10 -12.87
N GLU A 108 -1.23 -6.42 -12.90
CA GLU A 108 -0.17 -7.37 -12.55
C GLU A 108 0.95 -7.45 -13.60
N MET A 109 0.64 -7.25 -14.89
CA MET A 109 1.68 -7.11 -15.93
C MET A 109 2.56 -5.87 -15.68
N VAL A 110 2.00 -4.79 -15.14
CA VAL A 110 2.79 -3.61 -14.77
C VAL A 110 3.75 -3.96 -13.63
N HIS A 111 3.32 -4.71 -12.61
CA HIS A 111 4.24 -5.19 -11.56
C HIS A 111 5.38 -6.03 -12.13
N ALA A 112 5.10 -6.91 -13.08
CA ALA A 112 6.14 -7.67 -13.76
C ALA A 112 7.14 -6.77 -14.49
N LEU A 113 6.68 -5.72 -15.20
CA LEU A 113 7.59 -4.76 -15.83
C LEU A 113 8.34 -3.91 -14.81
N GLN A 114 7.70 -3.50 -13.71
CA GLN A 114 8.38 -2.79 -12.62
C GLN A 114 9.54 -3.63 -12.09
N ASP A 115 9.33 -4.91 -11.79
CA ASP A 115 10.34 -5.81 -11.23
C ASP A 115 11.45 -6.22 -12.22
N GLN A 116 11.23 -6.05 -13.53
CA GLN A 116 12.28 -6.15 -14.53
C GLN A 116 13.28 -4.99 -14.46
N HIS A 117 12.82 -3.79 -14.05
CA HIS A 117 13.65 -2.57 -14.01
C HIS A 117 14.12 -2.19 -12.60
N PHE A 118 13.29 -2.47 -11.60
CA PHE A 118 13.49 -2.08 -10.21
C PHE A 118 13.14 -3.26 -9.33
N ASP A 119 14.15 -3.90 -8.74
CA ASP A 119 13.98 -5.03 -7.80
C ASP A 119 12.97 -4.68 -6.70
N LEU A 120 11.73 -5.15 -6.84
CA LEU A 120 10.61 -4.75 -5.98
C LEU A 120 10.80 -5.31 -4.57
N THR A 121 11.38 -6.50 -4.45
CA THR A 121 11.74 -7.11 -3.17
C THR A 121 12.75 -6.25 -2.43
N SER A 122 13.78 -5.74 -3.12
CA SER A 122 14.75 -4.83 -2.52
C SER A 122 14.15 -3.47 -2.16
N LEU A 123 13.20 -2.96 -2.94
CA LEU A 123 12.52 -1.69 -2.63
C LEU A 123 11.65 -1.79 -1.37
N MET A 124 11.08 -2.96 -1.09
CA MET A 124 10.24 -3.24 0.07
C MET A 124 11.02 -3.89 1.25
N GLY A 125 12.32 -3.60 1.34
CA GLY A 125 13.23 -4.15 2.34
C GLY A 125 12.74 -4.05 3.79
N SER A 126 13.21 -4.96 4.65
CA SER A 126 12.79 -5.06 6.06
C SER A 126 13.31 -3.92 6.94
N GLU A 127 14.26 -3.12 6.45
CA GLU A 127 14.81 -1.95 7.13
C GLU A 127 13.90 -0.72 7.09
N LEU A 128 12.93 -0.70 6.17
CA LEU A 128 11.97 0.40 6.06
C LEU A 128 11.02 0.40 7.26
N ASN A 129 10.84 1.58 7.84
CA ASN A 129 9.76 1.82 8.80
C ASN A 129 8.38 1.87 8.09
N ASN A 130 7.30 1.87 8.85
CA ASN A 130 5.94 1.80 8.31
C ASN A 130 5.59 2.97 7.37
N ASP A 131 5.97 4.22 7.69
CA ASP A 131 5.75 5.37 6.81
C ASP A 131 6.51 5.27 5.48
N GLU A 132 7.79 4.88 5.54
CA GLU A 132 8.61 4.66 4.35
C GLU A 132 8.04 3.54 3.48
N ARG A 133 7.70 2.40 4.11
CA ARG A 133 7.13 1.23 3.43
C ARG A 133 5.81 1.57 2.75
N THR A 134 4.93 2.30 3.43
CA THR A 134 3.63 2.72 2.88
C THR A 134 3.82 3.69 1.71
N ALA A 135 4.81 4.58 1.77
CA ALA A 135 5.14 5.48 0.68
C ALA A 135 5.66 4.75 -0.57
N VAL A 136 6.59 3.80 -0.38
CA VAL A 136 7.12 2.98 -1.47
C VAL A 136 6.01 2.13 -2.10
N LEU A 137 5.16 1.51 -1.27
CA LEU A 137 4.01 0.75 -1.76
C LEU A 137 3.07 1.63 -2.58
N ALA A 138 2.82 2.88 -2.15
CA ALA A 138 2.01 3.83 -2.92
C ALA A 138 2.63 4.22 -4.26
N ALA A 139 3.96 4.28 -4.39
CA ALA A 139 4.61 4.44 -5.68
C ALA A 139 4.40 3.22 -6.59
N ILE A 140 4.56 2.01 -6.06
CA ILE A 140 4.42 0.74 -6.78
C ILE A 140 2.98 0.56 -7.27
N GLU A 141 2.01 0.55 -6.34
CA GLU A 141 0.59 0.35 -6.62
C GLU A 141 -0.01 1.50 -7.41
N GLY A 142 0.40 2.72 -7.10
CA GLY A 142 -0.08 3.91 -7.79
C GLY A 142 0.28 3.93 -9.27
N HIS A 143 1.49 3.47 -9.61
CA HIS A 143 1.91 3.37 -11.01
C HIS A 143 1.16 2.25 -11.74
N ALA A 144 1.03 1.07 -11.15
CA ALA A 144 0.26 -0.03 -11.73
C ALA A 144 -1.21 0.36 -11.96
N THR A 145 -1.83 0.99 -10.96
CA THR A 145 -3.20 1.51 -11.03
C THR A 145 -3.37 2.55 -12.13
N LEU A 146 -2.47 3.54 -12.23
CA LEU A 146 -2.59 4.58 -13.25
C LEU A 146 -2.46 4.00 -14.66
N VAL A 147 -1.47 3.12 -14.88
CA VAL A 147 -1.26 2.49 -16.19
C VAL A 147 -2.46 1.63 -16.56
N MET A 148 -3.01 0.87 -15.61
CA MET A 148 -4.24 0.11 -15.80
C MET A 148 -5.38 1.01 -16.29
N LEU A 149 -5.62 2.14 -15.62
CA LEU A 149 -6.66 3.10 -16.03
C LEU A 149 -6.41 3.67 -17.44
N GLU A 150 -5.16 3.99 -17.78
CA GLU A 150 -4.81 4.54 -19.08
C GLU A 150 -5.03 3.53 -20.22
N VAL A 151 -4.63 2.27 -20.03
CA VAL A 151 -4.87 1.18 -21.00
C VAL A 151 -6.38 0.94 -21.21
N LEU A 152 -7.18 0.94 -20.13
CA LEU A 152 -8.63 0.77 -20.22
C LEU A 152 -9.32 1.95 -20.92
N SER A 153 -8.83 3.17 -20.68
CA SER A 153 -9.35 4.39 -21.33
C SER A 153 -9.11 4.35 -22.83
N GLU A 154 -7.88 4.02 -23.26
CA GLU A 154 -7.50 3.88 -24.67
C GLU A 154 -8.35 2.79 -25.36
N GLY A 155 -8.51 1.62 -24.72
CA GLY A 155 -9.32 0.53 -25.24
C GLY A 155 -10.81 0.89 -25.44
N SER A 156 -11.31 1.85 -24.65
CA SER A 156 -12.69 2.36 -24.74
C SER A 156 -12.85 3.53 -25.71
N GLY A 157 -11.76 4.02 -26.30
CA GLY A 157 -11.74 5.25 -27.10
C GLY A 157 -11.99 6.52 -26.27
N ASN A 158 -11.85 6.41 -24.95
CA ASN A 158 -11.87 7.55 -24.05
C ASN A 158 -10.49 8.24 -24.12
N GLY A 159 -10.46 9.56 -23.92
CA GLY A 159 -9.23 10.33 -24.00
C GLY A 159 -8.22 10.00 -22.90
N SER A 160 -7.23 10.87 -22.73
CA SER A 160 -6.26 10.73 -21.63
C SER A 160 -6.95 10.76 -20.27
N VAL A 161 -6.59 9.82 -19.39
CA VAL A 161 -6.99 9.83 -17.97
C VAL A 161 -6.55 11.14 -17.31
N ASP A 162 -7.41 11.77 -16.51
CA ASP A 162 -7.07 12.95 -15.71
C ASP A 162 -7.20 12.69 -14.19
N LEU A 163 -6.98 13.72 -13.36
CA LEU A 163 -7.06 13.58 -11.91
C LEU A 163 -8.50 13.30 -11.41
N LYS A 164 -9.51 13.73 -12.15
CA LYS A 164 -10.91 13.44 -11.82
C LYS A 164 -11.19 11.97 -12.06
N ASP A 165 -10.71 11.39 -13.16
CA ASP A 165 -10.87 9.96 -13.44
C ASP A 165 -10.25 9.09 -12.33
N VAL A 166 -9.05 9.45 -11.87
CA VAL A 166 -8.41 8.78 -10.71
C VAL A 166 -9.25 8.92 -9.44
N SER A 167 -9.85 10.10 -9.22
CA SER A 167 -10.69 10.34 -8.03
C SER A 167 -11.98 9.51 -8.08
N ASP A 168 -12.65 9.50 -9.24
CA ASP A 168 -13.87 8.71 -9.49
C ASP A 168 -13.59 7.21 -9.31
N PHE A 169 -12.43 6.73 -9.76
CA PHE A 169 -11.98 5.35 -9.53
C PHE A 169 -11.79 5.06 -8.03
N GLY A 170 -11.14 5.96 -7.29
CA GLY A 170 -10.98 5.83 -5.84
C GLY A 170 -12.32 5.75 -5.11
N GLU A 171 -13.29 6.59 -5.45
CA GLU A 171 -14.66 6.53 -4.90
C GLU A 171 -15.32 5.18 -5.20
N SER A 172 -15.10 4.62 -6.40
CA SER A 172 -15.63 3.30 -6.77
C SER A 172 -15.06 2.16 -5.92
N ILE A 173 -13.75 2.18 -5.64
CA ILE A 173 -13.11 1.18 -4.77
C ILE A 173 -13.68 1.29 -3.35
N VAL A 174 -13.79 2.51 -2.82
CA VAL A 174 -14.38 2.75 -1.49
C VAL A 174 -15.80 2.20 -1.44
N SER A 175 -16.64 2.49 -2.45
CA SER A 175 -18.01 1.99 -2.48
C SER A 175 -18.09 0.47 -2.55
N VAL A 176 -17.23 -0.19 -3.33
CA VAL A 176 -17.17 -1.66 -3.40
C VAL A 176 -16.76 -2.22 -2.04
N PHE A 177 -15.69 -1.66 -1.46
CA PHE A 177 -15.19 -2.04 -0.15
C PHE A 177 -16.23 -1.89 0.96
N GLU A 178 -16.98 -0.79 0.97
CA GLU A 178 -18.06 -0.59 1.92
C GLU A 178 -19.19 -1.60 1.66
N SER A 179 -19.59 -1.83 0.41
CA SER A 179 -20.66 -2.77 0.08
C SER A 179 -20.37 -4.22 0.46
N THR A 180 -19.14 -4.69 0.28
CA THR A 180 -18.71 -6.05 0.66
C THR A 180 -18.60 -6.19 2.18
N ASN A 181 -18.19 -5.13 2.87
CA ASN A 181 -18.11 -5.12 4.33
C ASN A 181 -19.47 -4.86 5.01
N LEU A 182 -20.43 -4.22 4.33
CA LEU A 182 -21.80 -4.01 4.83
C LEU A 182 -22.58 -5.33 4.96
N GLU A 183 -22.24 -6.38 4.20
CA GLU A 183 -22.82 -7.72 4.40
C GLU A 183 -22.41 -8.36 5.74
N THR A 184 -21.42 -7.79 6.44
CA THR A 184 -20.98 -8.23 7.77
C THR A 184 -21.68 -7.43 8.89
N GLU A 185 -23.00 -7.31 8.82
CA GLU A 185 -23.77 -6.72 9.91
C GLU A 185 -23.58 -7.51 11.23
N ARG A 186 -22.79 -6.98 12.19
CA ARG A 186 -23.22 -6.70 13.59
C ARG A 186 -22.15 -6.54 14.70
N SER A 187 -20.83 -6.50 14.45
CA SER A 187 -19.94 -6.09 15.56
C SER A 187 -18.61 -5.42 15.24
N ASP A 188 -17.93 -5.72 14.12
CA ASP A 188 -16.54 -5.26 13.96
C ASP A 188 -16.35 -4.53 12.62
N SER A 189 -16.62 -3.23 12.58
CA SER A 189 -16.19 -2.37 11.47
C SER A 189 -14.68 -2.45 11.33
N ILE A 190 -14.16 -2.64 10.10
CA ILE A 190 -12.72 -2.62 9.84
C ILE A 190 -12.16 -1.28 10.35
N PRO A 191 -11.15 -1.30 11.24
CA PRO A 191 -10.56 -0.07 11.77
C PRO A 191 -10.09 0.86 10.67
N LEU A 192 -10.28 2.17 10.88
CA LEU A 192 -9.95 3.21 9.88
C LEU A 192 -8.50 3.10 9.39
N VAL A 193 -7.56 2.83 10.30
CA VAL A 193 -6.13 2.66 9.97
C VAL A 193 -5.88 1.53 8.98
N LEU A 194 -6.58 0.40 9.11
CA LEU A 194 -6.41 -0.75 8.21
C LEU A 194 -7.06 -0.48 6.86
N ARG A 195 -8.24 0.18 6.86
CA ARG A 195 -8.94 0.56 5.64
C ARG A 195 -8.13 1.57 4.83
N GLU A 196 -7.74 2.69 5.44
CA GLU A 196 -6.97 3.72 4.75
C GLU A 196 -5.59 3.21 4.36
N GLY A 197 -4.92 2.40 5.20
CA GLY A 197 -3.64 1.77 4.86
C GLY A 197 -3.73 0.87 3.62
N MET A 198 -4.86 0.18 3.43
CA MET A 198 -5.10 -0.63 2.23
C MET A 198 -5.41 0.23 0.99
N LEU A 199 -6.23 1.27 1.12
CA LEU A 199 -6.70 2.07 -0.01
C LEU A 199 -5.67 3.11 -0.47
N PHE A 200 -4.83 3.58 0.45
CA PHE A 200 -3.89 4.67 0.21
C PHE A 200 -2.94 4.42 -0.96
N PRO A 201 -2.28 3.24 -1.07
CA PRO A 201 -1.38 2.97 -2.18
C PRO A 201 -2.02 3.07 -3.56
N TYR A 202 -3.28 2.64 -3.70
CA TYR A 202 -4.00 2.67 -4.97
C TYR A 202 -4.50 4.07 -5.31
N ILE A 203 -5.14 4.75 -4.37
CA ILE A 203 -5.83 6.03 -4.64
C ILE A 203 -4.84 7.20 -4.62
N TYR A 204 -4.11 7.37 -3.53
CA TYR A 204 -3.18 8.50 -3.39
C TYR A 204 -1.91 8.25 -4.21
N GLY A 205 -1.46 6.99 -4.31
CA GLY A 205 -0.36 6.62 -5.18
C GLY A 205 -0.63 6.95 -6.65
N SER A 206 -1.80 6.61 -7.20
CA SER A 206 -2.10 6.90 -8.61
C SER A 206 -2.22 8.41 -8.87
N ARG A 207 -2.76 9.17 -7.92
CA ARG A 207 -2.75 10.64 -7.96
C ARG A 207 -1.32 11.20 -7.95
N PHE A 208 -0.45 10.66 -7.11
CA PHE A 208 0.97 11.00 -7.06
C PHE A 208 1.64 10.77 -8.42
N VAL A 209 1.51 9.57 -9.00
CA VAL A 209 2.11 9.23 -10.30
C VAL A 209 1.52 10.09 -11.41
N LYS A 210 0.22 10.38 -11.39
CA LYS A 210 -0.41 11.25 -12.39
C LYS A 210 0.17 12.65 -12.37
N THR A 211 0.36 13.18 -11.16
CA THR A 211 0.96 14.51 -10.95
C THR A 211 2.44 14.51 -11.34
N LEU A 212 3.18 13.43 -11.05
CA LEU A 212 4.57 13.23 -11.48
C LEU A 212 4.69 13.28 -13.00
N ARG A 213 3.83 12.56 -13.71
CA ARG A 213 3.82 12.53 -15.19
C ARG A 213 3.43 13.87 -15.80
N ALA A 214 2.53 14.62 -15.16
CA ALA A 214 2.19 15.98 -15.59
C ALA A 214 3.38 16.95 -15.47
N ARG A 215 4.22 16.78 -14.44
CA ARG A 215 5.40 17.61 -14.18
C ARG A 215 6.60 17.22 -15.06
N ASP A 216 6.91 15.92 -15.09
CA ASP A 216 8.20 15.41 -15.59
C ASP A 216 8.09 14.70 -16.95
N GLY A 217 6.87 14.47 -17.44
CA GLY A 217 6.60 13.82 -18.73
C GLY A 217 5.77 12.55 -18.62
N ALA A 218 5.00 12.24 -19.67
CA ALA A 218 4.00 11.17 -19.66
C ALA A 218 4.55 9.76 -19.35
N LYS A 219 5.85 9.51 -19.59
CA LYS A 219 6.52 8.23 -19.33
C LYS A 219 7.35 8.21 -18.04
N SER A 220 7.24 9.25 -17.21
CA SER A 220 7.93 9.28 -15.92
C SER A 220 7.38 8.22 -14.97
N VAL A 221 8.30 7.56 -14.26
CA VAL A 221 8.00 6.49 -13.30
C VAL A 221 8.38 6.93 -11.88
N PRO A 222 7.68 6.43 -10.85
CA PRO A 222 7.89 6.84 -9.45
C PRO A 222 9.04 6.09 -8.76
N PHE A 223 10.07 5.72 -9.52
CA PHE A 223 11.23 4.95 -9.04
C PHE A 223 12.52 5.76 -9.17
N GLY A 224 13.62 5.22 -8.66
CA GLY A 224 14.92 5.88 -8.70
C GLY A 224 14.89 7.22 -7.95
N SER A 225 15.17 8.33 -8.64
CA SER A 225 15.15 9.67 -8.04
C SER A 225 13.75 10.16 -7.66
N ASN A 226 12.70 9.54 -8.20
CA ASN A 226 11.31 9.91 -7.93
C ASN A 226 10.67 9.04 -6.83
N LEU A 227 11.41 8.08 -6.25
CA LEU A 227 10.88 7.22 -5.21
C LEU A 227 10.56 8.04 -3.95
N PRO A 228 9.31 8.02 -3.46
CA PRO A 228 8.91 8.72 -2.25
C PRO A 228 9.51 8.04 -1.00
N LYS A 229 9.68 8.84 0.05
CA LYS A 229 10.28 8.44 1.33
C LYS A 229 9.32 8.55 2.51
N SER A 230 8.11 9.06 2.27
CA SER A 230 7.08 9.21 3.30
C SER A 230 5.69 9.38 2.69
N THR A 231 4.67 9.02 3.45
CA THR A 231 3.26 9.22 3.09
C THR A 231 2.95 10.70 2.89
N LYS A 232 3.64 11.60 3.60
CA LYS A 232 3.61 13.05 3.34
C LYS A 232 3.95 13.41 1.90
N GLN A 233 5.02 12.82 1.35
CA GLN A 233 5.43 13.12 -0.03
C GLN A 233 4.41 12.64 -1.05
N ILE A 234 3.68 11.57 -0.76
CA ILE A 234 2.57 11.10 -1.59
C ILE A 234 1.38 12.07 -1.48
N LEU A 235 0.99 12.44 -0.25
CA LEU A 235 -0.18 13.29 0.04
C LEU A 235 -0.07 14.69 -0.58
N HIS A 236 1.13 15.28 -0.58
CA HIS A 236 1.36 16.69 -0.94
C HIS A 236 2.17 16.88 -2.23
N PHE A 237 2.25 15.86 -3.08
CA PHE A 237 3.05 15.92 -4.29
C PHE A 237 2.53 16.95 -5.30
N GLY A 238 3.45 17.70 -5.93
CA GLY A 238 3.12 18.76 -6.89
C GLY A 238 2.78 20.11 -6.24
N GLU A 239 2.81 20.19 -4.91
CA GLU A 239 2.74 21.46 -4.21
C GLU A 239 4.12 22.11 -4.16
N LEU A 240 4.24 23.35 -4.65
CA LEU A 240 5.52 24.07 -4.82
C LEU A 240 6.34 24.23 -3.52
N SER A 241 5.68 24.18 -2.34
CA SER A 241 6.33 24.19 -1.02
C SER A 241 6.93 22.85 -0.60
N PHE A 242 6.52 21.76 -1.26
CA PHE A 242 6.90 20.38 -0.96
C PHE A 242 7.76 19.76 -2.08
N ASP A 243 7.71 20.30 -3.30
CA ASP A 243 8.53 19.90 -4.46
C ASP A 243 10.06 20.09 -4.26
N LYS A 244 10.50 20.76 -3.18
CA LYS A 244 11.93 20.91 -2.83
C LYS A 244 12.36 20.30 -1.49
N ILE A 245 11.44 19.91 -0.61
CA ILE A 245 11.66 19.83 0.85
C ILE A 245 10.57 18.89 1.41
N ASP A 246 10.79 17.84 2.20
CA ASP A 246 11.44 17.71 3.50
C ASP A 246 11.51 16.19 3.70
N ALA A 247 12.69 15.57 3.74
CA ALA A 247 12.73 14.19 4.24
C ALA A 247 12.24 14.22 5.70
N PRO A 248 11.46 13.22 6.16
CA PRO A 248 11.08 13.16 7.56
C PRO A 248 12.32 13.24 8.45
N VAL A 249 12.24 14.07 9.48
CA VAL A 249 13.19 14.13 10.58
C VAL A 249 13.15 12.80 11.31
N THR A 250 14.27 12.11 11.36
CA THR A 250 14.39 10.88 12.14
C THR A 250 14.34 11.19 13.63
N ILE A 251 13.28 10.74 14.29
CA ILE A 251 13.15 10.79 15.75
C ILE A 251 13.63 9.46 16.35
N ARG A 252 14.42 9.53 17.43
CA ARG A 252 14.94 8.36 18.13
C ARG A 252 14.47 8.36 19.57
N ILE A 253 13.79 7.28 19.97
CA ILE A 253 13.40 7.06 21.36
C ILE A 253 14.50 6.24 22.04
N GLN A 254 15.16 6.85 23.03
CA GLN A 254 16.19 6.24 23.87
C GLN A 254 15.66 6.12 25.30
N PRO A 255 15.07 4.98 25.68
CA PRO A 255 14.64 4.76 27.06
C PRO A 255 15.84 4.65 28.00
N ASP A 256 15.64 4.91 29.29
CA ASP A 256 16.68 4.66 30.31
C ASP A 256 16.85 3.15 30.59
N ASP A 257 17.88 2.80 31.36
CA ASP A 257 18.24 1.39 31.63
C ASP A 257 17.17 0.57 32.37
N LYS A 258 16.08 1.18 32.85
CA LYS A 258 14.97 0.48 33.51
C LYS A 258 13.93 -0.05 32.54
N TRP A 259 14.03 0.32 31.26
CA TRP A 259 13.06 0.04 30.23
C TRP A 259 13.69 -0.71 29.06
N ILE A 260 13.00 -1.74 28.59
CA ILE A 260 13.35 -2.51 27.39
C ILE A 260 12.42 -2.05 26.27
N LYS A 261 12.99 -1.70 25.12
CA LYS A 261 12.22 -1.38 23.91
C LYS A 261 11.82 -2.66 23.20
N LEU A 262 10.53 -2.99 23.24
CA LEU A 262 9.96 -4.20 22.63
C LEU A 262 9.71 -4.00 21.13
N TYR A 263 9.24 -2.80 20.76
CA TYR A 263 8.90 -2.45 19.40
C TYR A 263 9.00 -0.93 19.21
N GLU A 264 9.31 -0.50 18.00
CA GLU A 264 9.27 0.90 17.60
C GLU A 264 9.00 1.02 16.10
N ASP A 265 8.26 2.05 15.72
CA ASP A 265 7.97 2.34 14.33
C ASP A 265 7.55 3.81 14.15
N THR A 266 7.21 4.17 12.91
CA THR A 266 6.81 5.52 12.49
C THR A 266 5.42 5.46 11.88
N LEU A 267 4.48 6.23 12.40
CA LEU A 267 3.11 6.28 11.88
C LEU A 267 3.08 6.92 10.49
N GLY A 268 3.83 8.00 10.30
CA GLY A 268 3.77 8.79 9.07
C GLY A 268 2.59 9.76 9.07
N GLU A 269 2.58 10.69 8.13
CA GLU A 269 1.51 11.70 8.08
C GLU A 269 0.12 11.07 7.88
N LEU A 270 0.04 9.97 7.11
CA LEU A 270 -1.21 9.23 6.91
C LEU A 270 -1.80 8.74 8.23
N GLU A 271 -1.04 7.95 9.01
CA GLU A 271 -1.59 7.37 10.23
C GLU A 271 -1.68 8.38 11.37
N VAL A 272 -0.88 9.46 11.35
CA VAL A 272 -1.07 10.60 12.25
C VAL A 272 -2.39 11.32 11.98
N ASP A 273 -2.79 11.55 10.72
CA ASP A 273 -4.12 12.10 10.38
C ASP A 273 -5.24 11.21 10.96
N ILE A 274 -5.13 9.89 10.77
CA ILE A 274 -6.10 8.91 11.28
C ILE A 274 -6.12 8.87 12.81
N PHE A 275 -4.95 8.89 13.44
CA PHE A 275 -4.81 8.93 14.90
C PHE A 275 -5.48 10.17 15.49
N LEU A 276 -5.22 11.34 14.92
CA LEU A 276 -5.85 12.60 15.35
C LEU A 276 -7.36 12.60 15.08
N GLU A 277 -7.80 12.03 13.95
CA GLU A 277 -9.23 11.87 13.65
C GLU A 277 -9.93 11.01 14.70
N ASN A 278 -9.35 9.86 15.06
CA ASN A 278 -9.89 8.98 16.09
C ASN A 278 -9.93 9.65 17.48
N LEU A 279 -8.90 10.41 17.84
CA LEU A 279 -8.83 11.10 19.12
C LEU A 279 -9.82 12.28 19.24
N ILE A 280 -9.99 13.05 18.15
CA ILE A 280 -10.76 14.30 18.16
C ILE A 280 -12.21 14.07 17.70
N GLY A 281 -12.48 12.98 16.98
CA GLY A 281 -13.79 12.65 16.41
C GLY A 281 -14.13 13.43 15.14
N ARG A 282 -13.13 13.99 14.45
CA ARG A 282 -13.27 14.68 13.16
C ARG A 282 -11.93 14.70 12.43
N LYS A 283 -11.96 14.74 11.10
CA LYS A 283 -10.75 14.89 10.29
C LYS A 283 -9.98 16.18 10.62
N VAL A 284 -8.67 16.06 10.82
CA VAL A 284 -7.77 17.19 11.12
C VAL A 284 -6.46 16.99 10.37
N SER A 285 -6.15 17.89 9.44
CA SER A 285 -4.86 17.83 8.75
C SER A 285 -3.70 18.08 9.73
N PRO A 286 -2.73 17.17 9.85
CA PRO A 286 -1.52 17.38 10.64
C PRO A 286 -0.54 18.30 9.89
N GLU A 287 -1.00 19.50 9.52
CA GLU A 287 -0.21 20.48 8.77
C GLU A 287 1.15 20.71 9.44
N GLY A 288 2.20 20.51 8.66
CA GLY A 288 3.56 20.67 9.15
C GLY A 288 4.14 19.48 9.89
N TRP A 289 3.52 18.29 9.84
CA TRP A 289 4.17 17.04 10.26
C TRP A 289 5.56 16.92 9.60
N LYS A 290 6.58 16.60 10.39
CA LYS A 290 7.97 16.49 9.93
C LYS A 290 8.62 15.17 10.32
N GLY A 291 7.87 14.21 10.85
CA GLY A 291 8.41 12.99 11.44
C GLY A 291 7.77 12.73 12.78
N ASP A 292 7.56 11.46 13.08
CA ASP A 292 7.09 10.96 14.37
C ASP A 292 7.84 9.67 14.72
N ARG A 293 7.70 9.20 15.96
CA ARG A 293 8.14 7.87 16.36
C ARG A 293 7.27 7.39 17.51
N HIS A 294 6.87 6.12 17.48
CA HIS A 294 6.36 5.46 18.68
C HIS A 294 7.24 4.29 19.12
N ALA A 295 7.22 3.99 20.41
CA ALA A 295 7.89 2.83 20.97
C ALA A 295 7.07 2.21 22.10
N LEU A 296 6.95 0.88 22.05
CA LEU A 296 6.42 0.06 23.13
C LEU A 296 7.57 -0.34 24.05
N LEU A 297 7.45 0.01 25.33
CA LEU A 297 8.47 -0.18 26.35
C LEU A 297 7.94 -1.10 27.47
N GLU A 298 8.81 -1.92 28.04
CA GLU A 298 8.51 -2.79 29.19
C GLU A 298 9.52 -2.54 30.31
N ASP A 299 9.05 -2.40 31.55
CA ASP A 299 9.92 -2.24 32.72
C ASP A 299 10.34 -3.58 33.34
N VAL A 300 11.21 -3.51 34.35
CA VAL A 300 11.72 -4.69 35.08
C VAL A 300 10.65 -5.47 35.86
N GLU A 301 9.49 -4.87 36.11
CA GLU A 301 8.33 -5.51 36.77
C GLU A 301 7.35 -6.12 35.73
N GLY A 302 7.61 -5.93 34.44
CA GLY A 302 6.78 -6.40 33.33
C GLY A 302 5.64 -5.45 32.96
N SER A 303 5.65 -4.21 33.46
CA SER A 303 4.66 -3.20 33.10
C SER A 303 5.01 -2.58 31.75
N ARG A 304 4.03 -2.51 30.85
CA ARG A 304 4.20 -1.95 29.50
C ARG A 304 3.63 -0.54 29.37
N THR A 305 4.28 0.28 28.57
CA THR A 305 3.83 1.62 28.19
C THR A 305 4.17 1.93 26.74
N LEU A 306 3.40 2.83 26.14
CA LEU A 306 3.68 3.34 24.80
C LEU A 306 4.06 4.82 24.90
N VAL A 307 5.11 5.18 24.18
CA VAL A 307 5.53 6.58 24.00
C VAL A 307 5.40 6.93 22.53
N TRP A 308 4.87 8.11 22.22
CA TRP A 308 4.80 8.69 20.88
C TRP A 308 5.34 10.12 20.92
N PHE A 309 6.16 10.48 19.93
CA PHE A 309 6.80 11.79 19.75
C PHE A 309 6.60 12.32 18.34
#